data_AF-A0A9E2FH71-F1
#
_entry.id   AF-A0A9E2FH71-F1
#
_cell.length_a   1.000
_cell.length_b   1.000
_cell.length_c   1.000
_cell.angle_alpha   90.00
_cell.angle_beta   90.00
_cell.angle_gamma   90.00
#
_symmetry.space_group_name_H-M   'P 1'
#
loop_
_entity.id
_entity.type
_entity.pdbx_description
1 polymer ?
#
loop_
_entity_poly.entity_id
_entity_poly.type
_entity_poly.pdbx_seq_one_letter_code
_entity_poly.pdbx_strand_id
1 'polypeptide(L)'
;MNRLASIVMLIAAFGLVYTAHAQDENNFYDEFQKYAEDKLDEVAKPIVQAFSAGVNSGMYYTAKTHSTLGFDIGIRTMMVFIPDGESAILDSADVSLFPVPVIQASVGLLMDIDLTVRGFAIKFDDETISLYGAGLKKNLKPFIPVPQFPSLSAALSYHQFKAGDILKSSHFSMSVLASKSFIFVTPYIGVAYD
;
A
#
# COMPACT_ATOMS: atom_id res chain seq x y z
N MET A 1 -3.20 -30.24 -7.74
CA MET A 1 -3.02 -30.17 -9.21
C MET A 1 -1.62 -29.66 -9.52
N ASN A 2 -0.92 -30.29 -10.45
CA ASN A 2 0.43 -29.94 -10.88
C ASN A 2 0.41 -28.71 -11.82
N ARG A 3 1.41 -27.82 -11.69
CA ARG A 3 1.47 -26.49 -12.34
C ARG A 3 1.18 -26.49 -13.84
N LEU A 4 1.59 -27.55 -14.54
CA LEU A 4 1.33 -27.76 -15.96
C LEU A 4 -0.18 -27.92 -16.26
N ALA A 5 -0.91 -28.64 -15.41
CA ALA A 5 -2.35 -28.83 -15.57
C ALA A 5 -3.12 -27.51 -15.43
N SER A 6 -2.67 -26.62 -14.54
CA SER A 6 -3.30 -25.30 -14.34
C SER A 6 -3.10 -24.37 -15.55
N ILE A 7 -1.90 -24.38 -16.16
CA ILE A 7 -1.59 -23.56 -17.34
C ILE A 7 -2.35 -24.08 -18.58
N VAL A 8 -2.41 -25.40 -18.77
CA VAL A 8 -3.19 -26.01 -19.86
C VAL A 8 -4.68 -25.70 -19.72
N MET A 9 -5.20 -25.70 -18.49
CA MET A 9 -6.61 -25.35 -18.25
C MET A 9 -6.89 -23.86 -18.54
N LEU A 10 -5.94 -22.97 -18.25
CA LEU A 10 -6.04 -21.53 -18.53
C LEU A 10 -6.01 -21.25 -20.04
N ILE A 11 -5.14 -21.93 -20.80
CA ILE A 11 -5.05 -21.81 -22.27
C ILE A 11 -6.30 -22.41 -22.93
N ALA A 12 -6.82 -23.53 -22.42
CA ALA A 12 -8.06 -24.12 -22.89
C ALA A 12 -9.26 -23.21 -22.63
N ALA A 13 -9.33 -22.57 -21.46
CA ALA A 13 -10.35 -21.57 -21.15
C ALA A 13 -10.27 -20.36 -22.09
N PHE A 14 -9.06 -19.87 -22.40
CA PHE A 14 -8.85 -18.77 -23.34
C PHE A 14 -9.21 -19.13 -24.80
N GLY A 15 -8.92 -20.37 -25.21
CA GLY A 15 -9.29 -20.89 -26.54
C GLY A 15 -10.79 -21.05 -26.73
N LEU A 16 -11.51 -21.45 -25.67
CA LEU A 16 -12.97 -21.53 -25.68
C LEU A 16 -13.63 -20.15 -25.80
N VAL A 17 -13.08 -19.12 -25.12
CA VAL A 17 -13.53 -17.72 -25.26
C VAL A 17 -13.41 -17.22 -26.70
N TYR A 18 -12.36 -17.60 -27.42
CA TYR A 18 -12.15 -17.17 -28.80
C TYR A 18 -13.16 -17.78 -29.79
N THR A 19 -13.50 -19.07 -29.63
CA THR A 19 -14.50 -19.75 -30.48
C THR A 19 -15.94 -19.31 -30.22
N ALA A 20 -16.18 -18.77 -29.03
CA ALA A 20 -17.47 -18.32 -28.56
C ALA A 20 -17.84 -16.93 -29.16
N HIS A 21 -16.91 -16.21 -29.78
CA HIS A 21 -17.23 -14.99 -30.55
C HIS A 21 -18.05 -15.20 -31.84
N ALA A 22 -18.46 -16.43 -32.16
CA ALA A 22 -19.15 -16.75 -33.42
C ALA A 22 -20.30 -17.75 -33.26
N GLN A 23 -21.34 -17.43 -32.46
CA GLN A 23 -22.75 -17.76 -32.69
C GLN A 23 -23.59 -17.46 -31.41
N ASP A 24 -24.50 -16.50 -31.55
CA ASP A 24 -25.77 -16.24 -30.82
C ASP A 24 -25.96 -16.86 -29.41
N GLU A 25 -25.89 -16.07 -28.32
CA GLU A 25 -26.51 -16.39 -27.00
C GLU A 25 -26.34 -15.28 -25.93
N ASN A 26 -27.32 -14.41 -25.71
CA ASN A 26 -27.23 -13.29 -24.73
C ASN A 26 -27.32 -13.70 -23.22
N ASN A 27 -26.98 -14.93 -22.82
CA ASN A 27 -27.05 -15.36 -21.41
C ASN A 27 -25.77 -16.08 -20.92
N PHE A 28 -25.17 -16.96 -21.73
CA PHE A 28 -23.97 -17.69 -21.31
C PHE A 28 -22.73 -16.79 -21.25
N TYR A 29 -22.57 -15.87 -22.21
CA TYR A 29 -21.44 -14.94 -22.22
C TYR A 29 -21.49 -13.97 -21.06
N ASP A 30 -22.67 -13.45 -20.73
CA ASP A 30 -22.87 -12.54 -19.61
C ASP A 30 -22.60 -13.26 -18.27
N GLU A 31 -23.05 -14.51 -18.14
CA GLU A 31 -22.79 -15.34 -16.95
C GLU A 31 -21.32 -15.74 -16.84
N PHE A 32 -20.66 -16.05 -17.96
CA PHE A 32 -19.23 -16.35 -18.01
C PHE A 32 -18.36 -15.12 -17.74
N GLN A 33 -18.72 -13.95 -18.29
CA GLN A 33 -18.04 -12.68 -18.00
C GLN A 33 -18.19 -12.33 -16.53
N LYS A 34 -19.40 -12.44 -15.97
CA LYS A 34 -19.65 -12.22 -14.56
C LYS A 34 -18.85 -13.19 -13.68
N TYR A 35 -18.76 -14.45 -14.06
CA TYR A 35 -17.92 -15.43 -13.35
C TYR A 35 -16.43 -15.08 -13.43
N ALA A 36 -15.94 -14.63 -14.59
CA ALA A 36 -14.56 -14.20 -14.77
C ALA A 36 -14.24 -12.93 -13.95
N GLU A 37 -15.15 -11.95 -13.95
CA GLU A 37 -15.07 -10.74 -13.13
C GLU A 37 -15.09 -11.07 -11.64
N ASP A 38 -16.04 -11.87 -11.16
CA ASP A 38 -16.13 -12.30 -9.76
C ASP A 38 -14.83 -13.00 -9.30
N LYS A 39 -14.23 -13.82 -10.18
CA LYS A 39 -12.95 -14.49 -9.89
C LYS A 39 -11.76 -13.54 -9.90
N LEU A 40 -11.75 -12.53 -10.77
CA LEU A 40 -10.73 -11.49 -10.76
C LEU A 40 -10.83 -10.64 -9.49
N ASP A 41 -12.05 -10.29 -9.07
CA ASP A 41 -12.30 -9.54 -7.84
C ASP A 41 -11.87 -10.35 -6.60
N GLU A 42 -12.16 -11.66 -6.54
CA GLU A 42 -11.71 -12.56 -5.48
C GLU A 42 -10.18 -12.58 -5.35
N VAL A 43 -9.44 -12.39 -6.45
CA VAL A 43 -7.97 -12.36 -6.45
C VAL A 43 -7.41 -10.97 -6.18
N ALA A 44 -7.98 -9.95 -6.82
CA ALA A 44 -7.46 -8.58 -6.81
C ALA A 44 -7.79 -7.85 -5.49
N LYS A 45 -9.00 -8.04 -4.96
CA LYS A 45 -9.48 -7.31 -3.78
C LYS A 45 -8.62 -7.55 -2.52
N PRO A 46 -8.26 -8.79 -2.15
CA PRO A 46 -7.39 -9.04 -1.00
C PRO A 46 -6.02 -8.40 -1.16
N ILE A 47 -5.43 -8.46 -2.36
CA ILE A 47 -4.13 -7.84 -2.67
C ILE A 47 -4.22 -6.33 -2.51
N VAL A 48 -5.24 -5.71 -3.10
CA VAL A 48 -5.47 -4.27 -3.00
C VAL A 48 -5.71 -3.87 -1.55
N GLN A 49 -6.51 -4.61 -0.79
CA GLN A 49 -6.78 -4.33 0.62
C GLN A 49 -5.54 -4.48 1.50
N ALA A 50 -4.81 -5.59 1.37
CA ALA A 50 -3.55 -5.82 2.06
C ALA A 50 -2.54 -4.72 1.73
N PHE A 51 -2.40 -4.38 0.44
CA PHE A 51 -1.53 -3.31 -0.01
C PHE A 51 -1.95 -1.95 0.54
N SER A 52 -3.25 -1.64 0.56
CA SER A 52 -3.81 -0.42 1.13
C SER A 52 -3.42 -0.29 2.61
N ALA A 53 -3.68 -1.33 3.40
CA ALA A 53 -3.33 -1.37 4.82
C ALA A 53 -1.81 -1.29 5.04
N GLY A 54 -1.04 -2.01 4.22
CA GLY A 54 0.41 -2.08 4.30
C GLY A 54 1.11 -0.78 3.92
N VAL A 55 0.55 0.01 3.00
CA VAL A 55 1.13 1.27 2.52
C VAL A 55 1.39 2.25 3.66
N ASN A 56 0.50 2.30 4.65
CA ASN A 56 0.61 3.23 5.76
C ASN A 56 1.62 2.81 6.82
N SER A 57 1.98 1.53 6.90
CA SER A 57 2.97 1.04 7.86
C SER A 57 4.32 1.77 7.74
N GLY A 58 4.74 2.12 6.50
CA GLY A 58 5.97 2.89 6.26
C GLY A 58 5.89 4.37 6.65
N MET A 59 4.69 4.90 6.95
CA MET A 59 4.49 6.28 7.44
C MET A 59 4.55 6.38 8.96
N TYR A 60 4.67 5.26 9.67
CA TYR A 60 4.90 5.29 11.12
C TYR A 60 6.39 5.51 11.39
N TYR A 61 6.71 6.72 11.84
CA TYR A 61 8.03 7.10 12.34
C TYR A 61 7.87 8.15 13.44
N THR A 62 8.97 8.72 13.91
CA THR A 62 8.94 9.70 15.01
C THR A 62 7.86 10.77 14.80
N ALA A 63 7.05 11.01 15.85
CA ALA A 63 6.03 12.04 15.88
C ALA A 63 6.61 13.46 15.84
N LYS A 64 7.92 13.62 16.09
CA LYS A 64 8.63 14.89 15.98
C LYS A 64 8.65 15.36 14.53
N THR A 65 8.39 16.65 14.36
CA THR A 65 8.64 17.37 13.11
C THR A 65 10.06 17.91 13.12
N HIS A 66 10.58 18.18 11.92
CA HIS A 66 11.85 18.86 11.75
C HIS A 66 11.70 20.34 12.10
N SER A 67 12.81 20.98 12.47
CA SER A 67 12.86 22.44 12.49
C SER A 67 12.64 22.99 11.08
N THR A 68 12.26 24.27 10.95
CA THR A 68 12.16 24.95 9.65
C THR A 68 13.42 24.74 8.81
N LEU A 69 13.27 24.23 7.58
CA LEU A 69 14.32 23.82 6.64
C LEU A 69 15.20 22.64 7.07
N GLY A 70 15.00 22.07 8.26
CA GLY A 70 15.61 20.80 8.64
C GLY A 70 15.04 19.69 7.76
N PHE A 71 15.88 18.75 7.32
CA PHE A 71 15.47 17.69 6.40
C PHE A 71 16.02 16.32 6.81
N ASP A 72 15.33 15.28 6.36
CA ASP A 72 15.78 13.89 6.44
C ASP A 72 15.63 13.22 5.07
N ILE A 73 16.51 12.27 4.80
CA ILE A 73 16.40 11.33 3.68
C ILE A 73 16.72 9.95 4.24
N GLY A 74 15.93 8.96 3.88
CA GLY A 74 16.14 7.60 4.35
C GLY A 74 15.41 6.55 3.52
N ILE A 75 15.75 5.30 3.82
CA ILE A 75 15.03 4.13 3.32
C ILE A 75 14.11 3.67 4.44
N ARG A 76 12.85 3.41 4.10
CA ARG A 76 11.85 2.80 4.99
C ARG A 76 11.35 1.51 4.38
N THR A 77 10.84 0.61 5.21
CA THR A 77 10.22 -0.63 4.74
C THR A 77 8.76 -0.62 5.13
N MET A 78 7.88 -0.74 4.14
CA MET A 78 6.45 -1.00 4.36
C MET A 78 6.27 -2.50 4.55
N MET A 79 5.49 -2.87 5.56
CA MET A 79 5.12 -4.26 5.83
C MET A 79 3.68 -4.44 5.36
N VAL A 80 3.52 -5.17 4.25
CA VAL A 80 2.20 -5.52 3.70
C VAL A 80 1.82 -6.88 4.25
N PHE A 81 0.78 -6.92 5.08
CA PHE A 81 0.24 -8.15 5.66
C PHE A 81 -0.98 -8.59 4.85
N ILE A 82 -0.98 -9.85 4.44
CA ILE A 82 -2.10 -10.48 3.73
C ILE A 82 -2.67 -11.54 4.68
N PRO A 83 -3.91 -11.39 5.17
CA PRO A 83 -4.52 -12.39 6.05
C PRO A 83 -4.75 -13.72 5.32
N ASP A 84 -4.47 -14.82 6.00
CA ASP A 84 -4.71 -16.16 5.50
C ASP A 84 -6.21 -16.37 5.22
N GLY A 85 -6.55 -16.99 4.09
CA GLY A 85 -7.92 -17.31 3.71
C GLY A 85 -8.66 -16.19 2.96
N GLU A 86 -8.01 -15.04 2.74
CA GLU A 86 -8.56 -13.99 1.88
C GLU A 86 -8.16 -14.17 0.41
N SER A 87 -7.09 -14.89 0.09
CA SER A 87 -6.69 -15.16 -1.30
C SER A 87 -6.09 -16.55 -1.48
N ALA A 88 -6.84 -17.44 -2.13
CA ALA A 88 -6.41 -18.82 -2.40
C ALA A 88 -5.06 -18.91 -3.15
N ILE A 89 -4.72 -17.90 -3.97
CA ILE A 89 -3.45 -17.83 -4.69
C ILE A 89 -2.30 -17.50 -3.71
N LEU A 90 -2.49 -16.53 -2.82
CA LEU A 90 -1.46 -16.08 -1.88
C LEU A 90 -1.27 -17.08 -0.74
N ASP A 91 -2.36 -17.69 -0.26
CA ASP A 91 -2.34 -18.78 0.71
C ASP A 91 -1.51 -19.97 0.19
N SER A 92 -1.66 -20.29 -1.11
CA SER A 92 -0.88 -21.38 -1.74
C SER A 92 0.63 -21.08 -1.85
N ALA A 93 1.02 -19.81 -1.73
CA ALA A 93 2.41 -19.37 -1.76
C ALA A 93 3.03 -19.28 -0.35
N ASP A 94 2.24 -19.43 0.73
CA ASP A 94 2.67 -19.27 2.14
C ASP A 94 3.35 -17.92 2.40
N VAL A 95 2.84 -16.86 1.74
CA VAL A 95 3.37 -15.49 1.87
C VAL A 95 2.36 -14.62 2.62
N SER A 96 2.51 -14.55 3.94
CA SER A 96 1.69 -13.72 4.84
C SER A 96 2.22 -12.29 5.03
N LEU A 97 3.47 -12.04 4.61
CA LEU A 97 4.15 -10.77 4.81
C LEU A 97 5.08 -10.42 3.65
N PHE A 98 4.89 -9.23 3.08
CA PHE A 98 5.70 -8.72 1.98
C PHE A 98 6.37 -7.38 2.35
N PRO A 99 7.72 -7.35 2.52
CA PRO A 99 8.44 -6.13 2.81
C PRO A 99 8.71 -5.33 1.53
N VAL A 100 8.28 -4.06 1.51
CA VAL A 100 8.48 -3.16 0.36
C VAL A 100 9.40 -2.00 0.77
N PRO A 101 10.64 -1.91 0.25
CA PRO A 101 11.50 -0.78 0.51
C PRO A 101 11.00 0.46 -0.23
N VAL A 102 10.97 1.60 0.45
CA VAL A 102 10.63 2.91 -0.10
C VAL A 102 11.71 3.92 0.27
N ILE A 103 12.08 4.75 -0.69
CA ILE A 103 12.92 5.92 -0.41
C ILE A 103 11.99 7.04 0.03
N GLN A 104 12.35 7.73 1.11
CA GLN A 104 11.59 8.84 1.65
C GLN A 104 12.51 10.03 1.90
N ALA A 105 12.00 11.22 1.66
CA ALA A 105 12.60 12.47 2.07
C ALA A 105 11.56 13.34 2.76
N SER A 106 11.96 14.04 3.82
CA SER A 106 11.09 14.98 4.55
C SER A 106 11.80 16.30 4.79
N VAL A 107 11.03 17.39 4.81
CA VAL A 107 11.52 18.73 5.13
C VAL A 107 10.55 19.45 6.08
N GLY A 108 11.11 20.12 7.08
CA GLY A 108 10.38 20.97 8.01
C GLY A 108 10.00 22.30 7.38
N LEU A 109 8.73 22.62 7.44
CA LEU A 109 8.12 23.89 7.04
C LEU A 109 7.86 24.77 8.28
N LEU A 110 7.31 25.95 8.04
CA LEU A 110 6.84 26.83 9.11
C LEU A 110 5.73 26.18 9.93
N MET A 111 5.53 26.68 11.15
CA MET A 111 4.48 26.24 12.06
C MET A 111 4.60 24.76 12.44
N ASP A 112 5.80 24.20 12.56
CA ASP A 112 5.99 22.80 12.95
C ASP A 112 5.22 21.79 12.07
N ILE A 113 5.30 22.00 10.76
CA ILE A 113 4.73 21.11 9.74
C ILE A 113 5.88 20.45 9.00
N ASP A 114 5.86 19.14 8.80
CA ASP A 114 6.74 18.46 7.86
C ASP A 114 6.00 18.16 6.55
N LEU A 115 6.65 18.44 5.43
CA LEU A 115 6.30 17.86 4.14
C LEU A 115 7.18 16.63 3.91
N THR A 116 6.56 15.51 3.57
CA THR A 116 7.23 14.25 3.26
C THR A 116 6.87 13.84 1.85
N VAL A 117 7.85 13.36 1.08
CA VAL A 117 7.65 12.69 -0.20
C VAL A 117 8.32 11.33 -0.16
N ARG A 118 7.73 10.34 -0.82
CA ARG A 118 8.28 9.00 -0.88
C ARG A 118 7.97 8.31 -2.19
N GLY A 119 8.77 7.30 -2.52
CA GLY A 119 8.42 6.40 -3.60
C GLY A 119 9.35 5.21 -3.74
N PHE A 120 8.91 4.28 -4.57
CA PHE A 120 9.71 3.18 -5.08
C PHE A 120 9.24 2.85 -6.49
N ALA A 121 10.13 2.25 -7.29
CA ALA A 121 9.78 1.69 -8.57
C ALA A 121 10.65 0.45 -8.81
N ILE A 122 10.01 -0.67 -9.14
CA ILE A 122 10.66 -1.92 -9.51
C ILE A 122 10.12 -2.30 -10.88
N LYS A 123 11.03 -2.57 -11.81
CA LYS A 123 10.69 -3.09 -13.14
C LYS A 123 10.65 -4.62 -13.11
N PHE A 124 9.58 -5.19 -13.67
CA PHE A 124 9.41 -6.62 -13.90
C PHE A 124 9.12 -6.79 -15.39
N ASP A 125 10.10 -7.33 -16.13
CA ASP A 125 10.10 -7.39 -17.60
C ASP A 125 9.78 -6.01 -18.22
N ASP A 126 8.66 -5.89 -18.95
CA ASP A 126 8.21 -4.65 -19.59
C ASP A 126 7.23 -3.81 -18.72
N GLU A 127 6.87 -4.30 -17.53
CA GLU A 127 5.98 -3.61 -16.60
C GLU A 127 6.73 -2.96 -15.44
N THR A 128 6.15 -1.89 -14.89
CA THR A 128 6.70 -1.20 -13.71
C THR A 128 5.68 -1.23 -12.58
N ILE A 129 6.11 -1.76 -11.43
CA ILE A 129 5.40 -1.63 -10.17
C ILE A 129 5.99 -0.42 -9.44
N SER A 130 5.17 0.57 -9.12
CA SER A 130 5.62 1.81 -8.50
C SER A 130 4.63 2.33 -7.48
N LEU A 131 5.18 3.01 -6.47
CA LEU A 131 4.42 3.83 -5.54
C LEU A 131 5.08 5.20 -5.46
N TYR A 132 4.25 6.22 -5.44
CA TYR A 132 4.66 7.58 -5.13
C TYR A 132 3.67 8.16 -4.15
N GLY A 133 4.16 8.88 -3.14
CA GLY A 133 3.30 9.48 -2.15
C GLY A 133 3.87 10.75 -1.58
N ALA A 134 2.97 11.55 -1.00
CA ALA A 134 3.30 12.74 -0.25
C ALA A 134 2.48 12.78 1.04
N GLY A 135 3.01 13.43 2.06
CA GLY A 135 2.31 13.60 3.33
C GLY A 135 2.68 14.89 4.03
N LEU A 136 1.74 15.40 4.81
CA LEU A 136 1.93 16.51 5.72
C LEU A 136 1.78 16.00 7.15
N LYS A 137 2.70 16.39 8.04
CA LYS A 137 2.67 16.03 9.46
C LYS A 137 2.77 17.27 10.32
N LYS A 138 1.79 17.50 11.18
CA LYS A 138 1.71 18.65 12.08
C LYS A 138 2.04 18.24 13.51
N ASN A 139 2.97 18.95 14.14
CA ASN A 139 3.22 18.81 15.58
C ASN A 139 2.02 19.36 16.38
N LEU A 140 1.48 18.52 17.26
CA LEU A 140 0.36 18.86 18.14
C LEU A 140 0.79 19.12 19.58
N LYS A 141 2.04 18.83 19.94
CA LYS A 141 2.57 19.05 21.29
C LYS A 141 2.38 20.49 21.80
N PRO A 142 2.55 21.56 21.00
CA PRO A 142 2.36 22.94 21.48
C PRO A 142 0.94 23.24 22.01
N PHE A 143 -0.06 22.46 21.62
CA PHE A 143 -1.45 22.63 22.07
C PHE A 143 -1.77 21.89 23.38
N ILE A 144 -0.81 21.14 23.93
CA ILE A 144 -1.00 20.32 25.14
C ILE A 144 -0.20 20.95 26.28
N PRO A 145 -0.86 21.55 27.29
CA PRO A 145 -0.20 22.26 28.39
C PRO A 145 0.33 21.30 29.48
N VAL A 146 0.98 20.20 29.07
CA VAL A 146 1.57 19.20 29.98
C VAL A 146 3.09 19.20 29.81
N PRO A 147 3.85 19.67 30.82
CA PRO A 147 5.30 19.58 30.81
C PRO A 147 5.77 18.13 30.59
N GLN A 148 6.85 17.95 29.82
CA GLN A 148 7.41 16.62 29.49
C GLN A 148 6.48 15.68 28.71
N PHE A 149 5.36 16.17 28.18
CA PHE A 149 4.48 15.38 27.32
C PHE A 149 5.27 14.79 26.14
N PRO A 150 5.04 13.51 25.77
CA PRO A 150 5.65 12.91 24.59
C PRO A 150 5.33 13.72 23.33
N SER A 151 6.12 13.54 22.29
CA SER A 151 5.80 14.16 21.00
C SER A 151 4.51 13.55 20.46
N LEU A 152 3.62 14.40 19.95
CA LEU A 152 2.36 14.01 19.35
C LEU A 152 2.20 14.77 18.04
N SER A 153 1.77 14.09 16.97
CA SER A 153 1.44 14.71 15.70
C SER A 153 0.21 14.08 15.06
N ALA A 154 -0.44 14.86 14.20
CA ALA A 154 -1.39 14.35 13.22
C ALA A 154 -0.77 14.47 11.83
N ALA A 155 -1.04 13.51 10.96
CA ALA A 155 -0.56 13.53 9.59
C ALA A 155 -1.67 13.17 8.60
N LEU A 156 -1.56 13.75 7.42
CA LEU A 156 -2.36 13.42 6.25
C LEU A 156 -1.39 12.92 5.18
N SER A 157 -1.73 11.86 4.47
CA SER A 157 -0.91 11.40 3.36
C SER A 157 -1.73 10.90 2.20
N TYR A 158 -1.14 10.97 1.01
CA TYR A 158 -1.71 10.53 -0.24
C TYR A 158 -0.68 9.72 -1.00
N HIS A 159 -1.04 8.52 -1.42
CA HIS A 159 -0.20 7.59 -2.15
C HIS A 159 -0.90 7.16 -3.42
N GLN A 160 -0.14 7.05 -4.51
CA GLN A 160 -0.57 6.41 -5.74
C GLN A 160 0.27 5.18 -5.96
N PHE A 161 -0.41 4.06 -6.16
CA PHE A 161 0.20 2.80 -6.54
C PHE A 161 -0.18 2.46 -7.98
N LYS A 162 0.81 1.97 -8.72
CA LYS A 162 0.64 1.52 -10.10
C LYS A 162 1.36 0.19 -10.28
N ALA A 163 0.68 -0.79 -10.84
CA ALA A 163 1.23 -2.06 -11.30
C ALA A 163 0.85 -2.22 -12.78
N GLY A 164 1.79 -1.88 -13.66
CA GLY A 164 1.56 -1.85 -15.10
C GLY A 164 0.41 -0.91 -15.49
N ASP A 165 -0.32 -1.28 -16.54
CA ASP A 165 -1.56 -0.62 -16.96
C ASP A 165 -2.81 -1.24 -16.31
N ILE A 166 -2.63 -2.36 -15.61
CA ILE A 166 -3.73 -3.20 -15.10
C ILE A 166 -4.28 -2.64 -13.77
N LEU A 167 -3.41 -2.10 -12.92
CA LEU A 167 -3.81 -1.69 -11.58
C LEU A 167 -3.27 -0.31 -11.23
N LYS A 168 -4.18 0.65 -11.05
CA LYS A 168 -3.88 1.99 -10.52
C LYS A 168 -4.80 2.28 -9.35
N SER A 169 -4.20 2.54 -8.20
CA SER A 169 -4.93 2.86 -6.97
C SER A 169 -4.41 4.13 -6.32
N SER A 170 -5.33 4.88 -5.71
CA SER A 170 -5.05 6.08 -4.93
C SER A 170 -5.51 5.85 -3.49
N HIS A 171 -4.64 6.15 -2.53
CA HIS A 171 -4.90 5.97 -1.11
C HIS A 171 -4.68 7.29 -0.39
N PHE A 172 -5.70 7.76 0.30
CA PHE A 172 -5.60 8.84 1.26
C PHE A 172 -5.57 8.23 2.65
N SER A 173 -4.80 8.80 3.56
CA SER A 173 -4.79 8.37 4.95
C SER A 173 -4.61 9.52 5.91
N MET A 174 -5.20 9.36 7.09
CA MET A 174 -5.05 10.26 8.22
C MET A 174 -4.51 9.47 9.41
N SER A 175 -3.46 9.97 10.07
CA SER A 175 -2.85 9.27 11.19
C SER A 175 -2.54 10.18 12.37
N VAL A 176 -2.50 9.58 13.55
CA VAL A 176 -2.00 10.20 14.77
C VAL A 176 -0.77 9.41 15.22
N LEU A 177 0.31 10.11 15.55
CA LEU A 177 1.59 9.52 15.96
C LEU A 177 2.02 10.06 17.31
N ALA A 178 2.54 9.19 18.16
CA ALA A 178 3.20 9.55 19.40
C ALA A 178 4.64 9.00 19.42
N SER A 179 5.60 9.78 19.94
CA SER A 179 6.97 9.30 20.15
C SER A 179 7.64 9.92 21.36
N LYS A 180 8.62 9.21 21.92
CA LYS A 180 9.44 9.70 23.04
C LYS A 180 10.90 9.43 22.72
N SER A 181 11.74 10.45 22.75
CA SER A 181 13.17 10.29 22.50
C SER A 181 13.93 10.01 23.79
N PHE A 182 14.76 8.98 23.74
CA PHE A 182 15.84 8.68 24.68
C PHE A 182 17.18 8.93 23.97
N ILE A 183 18.30 8.81 24.69
CA ILE A 183 19.65 9.21 24.22
C ILE A 183 20.03 8.57 22.86
N PHE A 184 19.60 7.34 22.59
CA PHE A 184 19.92 6.63 21.33
C PHE A 184 18.72 6.02 20.61
N VAL A 185 17.54 6.03 21.22
CA VAL A 185 16.36 5.34 20.68
C VAL A 185 15.17 6.28 20.80
N THR A 186 14.38 6.37 19.75
CA THR A 186 13.09 7.07 19.76
C THR A 186 11.99 6.07 19.42
N PRO A 187 11.46 5.33 20.41
CA PRO A 187 10.25 4.54 20.19
C PRO A 187 9.11 5.46 19.76
N TYR A 188 8.29 4.95 18.86
CA TYR A 188 7.11 5.61 18.34
C TYR A 188 5.97 4.60 18.19
N ILE A 189 4.75 5.11 18.19
CA ILE A 189 3.53 4.38 17.89
C ILE A 189 2.63 5.28 17.06
N GLY A 190 1.86 4.71 16.15
CA GLY A 190 0.92 5.45 15.33
C GLY A 190 -0.30 4.60 15.00
N VAL A 191 -1.40 5.29 14.73
CA VAL A 191 -2.64 4.70 14.22
C VAL A 191 -3.06 5.53 13.01
N ALA A 192 -3.34 4.88 11.90
CA ALA A 192 -3.89 5.48 10.69
C ALA A 192 -5.31 5.00 10.42
N TYR A 193 -6.06 5.85 9.72
CA TYR A 193 -7.35 5.57 9.14
C TYR A 193 -7.26 5.86 7.64
N ASP A 194 -7.76 4.94 6.83
CA ASP A 194 -7.66 4.88 5.37
C ASP A 194 -9.04 4.94 4.71
#